data_AF-A0A831YBY6-F1
#
_entry.id   AF-A0A831YBY6-F1
#
_cell.length_a   1.000
_cell.length_b   1.000
_cell.length_c   1.000
_cell.angle_alpha   90.00
_cell.angle_beta   90.00
_cell.angle_gamma   90.00
#
_symmetry.space_group_name_H-M   'P 1'
#
loop_
_entity.id
_entity.type
_entity.pdbx_description
1 polymer ?
#
loop_
_entity_poly.entity_id
_entity_poly.type
_entity_poly.pdbx_seq_one_letter_code
_entity_poly.pdbx_strand_id
1 'polypeptide(L)'
;MHVSAHDVVTGIIADAVVDFIKRVCECERLKEVHVRDLELAKIAEEVTRAISEGREGEFGPVVIKVQKKFLGRREVKAFLFSKEVDVDTLLGELSKAQSRAAWISSDCSDHALIEPLYKYEDRHLIEVVQRNFEKFRLVCRGQNPEIDFDDAPAHVVDGVKKGLASYLASHGAGN
;
A
#
# COMPACT_ATOMS: atom_id res chain seq x y z
N MET A 1 35.32 -7.55 24.19
CA MET A 1 34.03 -8.28 24.25
C MET A 1 34.05 -9.33 23.16
N HIS A 2 33.90 -10.61 23.49
CA HIS A 2 33.71 -11.65 22.48
C HIS A 2 32.28 -11.55 21.96
N VAL A 3 32.12 -11.22 20.68
CA VAL A 3 30.82 -11.29 19.99
C VAL A 3 30.61 -12.75 19.62
N SER A 4 29.51 -13.37 20.08
CA SER A 4 29.21 -14.75 19.72
C SER A 4 28.68 -14.83 18.29
N ALA A 5 28.79 -15.99 17.64
CA ALA A 5 28.18 -16.20 16.32
C ALA A 5 26.65 -15.96 16.35
N HIS A 6 25.99 -16.28 17.48
CA HIS A 6 24.58 -15.99 17.72
C HIS A 6 24.28 -14.49 17.66
N ASP A 7 25.11 -13.65 18.29
CA ASP A 7 24.92 -12.20 18.31
C ASP A 7 25.05 -11.59 16.90
N VAL A 8 25.97 -12.14 16.08
CA VAL A 8 26.16 -11.71 14.69
C VAL A 8 24.92 -12.04 13.87
N VAL A 9 24.45 -13.29 13.91
CA VAL A 9 23.27 -13.73 13.14
C VAL A 9 22.02 -12.96 13.58
N THR A 10 21.82 -12.81 14.90
CA THR A 10 20.73 -12.00 15.47
C THR A 10 20.77 -10.55 14.96
N GLY A 11 21.98 -9.96 14.84
CA GLY A 11 22.16 -8.64 14.25
C GLY A 11 21.72 -8.56 12.79
N ILE A 12 22.14 -9.52 11.97
CA ILE A 12 21.76 -9.59 10.54
C ILE A 12 20.24 -9.71 10.38
N ILE A 13 19.59 -10.56 11.18
CA ILE A 13 18.13 -10.71 11.16
C ILE A 13 17.44 -9.41 11.61
N ALA A 14 17.96 -8.75 12.65
CA ALA A 14 17.40 -7.49 13.11
C ALA A 14 17.46 -6.40 12.04
N ASP A 15 18.58 -6.28 11.34
CA ASP A 15 18.75 -5.33 10.23
C ASP A 15 17.79 -5.64 9.07
N ALA A 16 17.64 -6.93 8.72
CA ALA A 16 16.68 -7.39 7.73
C ALA A 16 15.24 -6.98 8.07
N VAL A 17 14.86 -7.17 9.34
CA VAL A 17 13.52 -6.82 9.85
C VAL A 17 13.30 -5.32 9.82
N VAL A 18 14.30 -4.51 10.20
CA VAL A 18 14.22 -3.05 10.14
C VAL A 18 14.00 -2.57 8.71
N ASP A 19 14.76 -3.10 7.74
CA ASP A 19 14.63 -2.70 6.33
C ASP A 19 13.29 -3.14 5.73
N PHE A 20 12.81 -4.34 6.11
CA PHE A 20 11.47 -4.79 5.76
C PHE A 20 10.39 -3.83 6.29
N ILE A 21 10.44 -3.48 7.59
CA ILE A 21 9.47 -2.57 8.20
C ILE A 21 9.49 -1.20 7.51
N LYS A 22 10.68 -0.63 7.24
CA LYS A 22 10.79 0.65 6.50
C LYS A 22 10.03 0.60 5.18
N ARG A 23 10.19 -0.48 4.42
CA ARG A 23 9.54 -0.64 3.12
C ARG A 23 8.03 -0.82 3.25
N VAL A 24 7.57 -1.59 4.24
CA VAL A 24 6.14 -1.71 4.56
C VAL A 24 5.55 -0.34 4.87
N CYS A 25 6.20 0.44 5.74
CA CYS A 25 5.70 1.75 6.14
C CYS A 25 5.78 2.80 5.04
N GLU A 26 6.78 2.74 4.17
CA GLU A 26 6.83 3.54 2.96
C GLU A 26 5.63 3.26 2.05
N CYS A 27 5.29 1.99 1.87
CA CYS A 27 4.12 1.58 1.10
C CYS A 27 2.79 2.03 1.71
N GLU A 28 2.63 1.95 3.04
CA GLU A 28 1.45 2.50 3.70
C GLU A 28 1.34 4.02 3.48
N ARG A 29 2.46 4.75 3.60
CA ARG A 29 2.51 6.20 3.30
C ARG A 29 2.17 6.51 1.84
N LEU A 30 2.67 5.71 0.89
CA LEU A 30 2.34 5.89 -0.53
C LEU A 30 0.85 5.71 -0.79
N LYS A 31 0.20 4.71 -0.17
CA LYS A 31 -1.24 4.52 -0.26
C LYS A 31 -2.02 5.71 0.29
N GLU A 32 -1.57 6.28 1.41
CA GLU A 32 -2.19 7.48 2.00
C GLU A 32 -2.06 8.71 1.10
N VAL A 33 -0.85 8.97 0.58
CA VAL A 33 -0.59 10.10 -0.34
C VAL A 33 -1.43 10.00 -1.62
N HIS A 34 -1.64 8.78 -2.13
CA HIS A 34 -2.37 8.52 -3.36
C HIS A 34 -3.83 8.09 -3.16
N VAL A 35 -4.42 8.36 -1.98
CA VAL A 35 -5.79 7.92 -1.66
C VAL A 35 -6.82 8.33 -2.72
N ARG A 36 -6.71 9.53 -3.29
CA ARG A 36 -7.61 10.02 -4.35
C ARG A 36 -7.48 9.23 -5.65
N ASP A 37 -6.26 8.88 -6.04
CA ASP A 37 -6.01 8.06 -7.23
C ASP A 37 -6.57 6.65 -7.02
N LEU A 38 -6.40 6.09 -5.81
CA LEU A 38 -6.95 4.78 -5.45
C LEU A 38 -8.49 4.78 -5.44
N GLU A 39 -9.12 5.86 -4.99
CA GLU A 39 -10.58 6.03 -5.05
C GLU A 39 -11.08 6.13 -6.49
N LEU A 40 -10.42 6.94 -7.33
CA LEU A 40 -10.76 7.09 -8.74
C LEU A 40 -10.58 5.79 -9.53
N ALA A 41 -9.52 5.03 -9.26
CA ALA A 41 -9.27 3.77 -9.93
C ALA A 41 -10.39 2.74 -9.70
N LYS A 42 -10.99 2.71 -8.50
CA LYS A 42 -12.08 1.78 -8.15
C LYS A 42 -13.36 2.00 -8.98
N ILE A 43 -13.61 3.23 -9.40
CA ILE A 43 -14.82 3.62 -10.14
C ILE A 43 -14.57 3.80 -11.64
N ALA A 44 -13.32 3.73 -12.10
CA ALA A 44 -12.92 4.13 -13.45
C ALA A 44 -13.67 3.36 -14.55
N GLU A 45 -13.82 2.05 -14.40
CA GLU A 45 -14.55 1.22 -15.36
C GLU A 45 -16.04 1.55 -15.40
N GLU A 46 -16.66 1.77 -14.24
CA GLU A 46 -18.08 2.09 -14.14
C GLU A 46 -18.39 3.47 -14.73
N VAL A 47 -17.55 4.47 -14.45
CA VAL A 47 -17.67 5.82 -15.01
C VAL A 47 -17.48 5.79 -16.53
N THR A 48 -16.48 5.07 -17.03
CA THR A 48 -16.23 4.94 -18.48
C THR A 48 -17.43 4.30 -19.18
N ARG A 49 -18.04 3.27 -18.56
CA ARG A 49 -19.27 2.64 -19.05
C ARG A 49 -20.45 3.62 -19.04
N ALA A 50 -20.64 4.39 -17.96
CA ALA A 50 -21.72 5.37 -17.85
C ALA A 50 -21.62 6.47 -18.93
N ILE A 51 -20.40 6.97 -19.20
CA ILE A 51 -20.15 7.95 -20.27
C ILE A 51 -20.52 7.35 -21.64
N SER A 52 -20.08 6.12 -21.91
CA SER A 52 -20.34 5.43 -23.18
C SER A 52 -21.83 5.18 -23.43
N GLU A 53 -22.57 4.84 -22.37
CA GLU A 53 -24.02 4.64 -22.40
C GLU A 53 -24.82 5.95 -22.43
N GLY A 54 -24.18 7.08 -22.16
CA GLY A 54 -24.86 8.36 -21.93
C GLY A 54 -25.81 8.29 -20.74
N ARG A 55 -25.37 7.64 -19.65
CA ARG A 55 -26.12 7.43 -18.42
C ARG A 55 -25.64 8.41 -17.34
N GLU A 56 -26.59 9.08 -16.72
CA GLU A 56 -26.34 9.93 -15.55
C GLU A 56 -26.06 9.08 -14.31
N GLY A 57 -25.26 9.62 -13.38
CA GLY A 57 -24.98 8.93 -12.13
C GLY A 57 -23.96 9.66 -11.26
N GLU A 58 -23.95 9.30 -9.98
CA GLU A 58 -22.97 9.72 -8.99
C GLU A 58 -22.11 8.53 -8.61
N PHE A 59 -20.81 8.63 -8.87
CA PHE A 59 -19.80 7.60 -8.68
C PHE A 59 -18.74 8.13 -7.71
N GLY A 60 -19.14 8.42 -6.47
CA GLY A 60 -18.25 9.02 -5.47
C GLY A 60 -17.70 10.38 -5.92
N PRO A 61 -16.38 10.53 -6.15
CA PRO A 61 -15.78 11.80 -6.57
C PRO A 61 -16.18 12.24 -7.99
N VAL A 62 -16.81 11.37 -8.79
CA VAL A 62 -17.24 11.69 -10.16
C VAL A 62 -18.76 11.74 -10.27
N VAL A 63 -19.29 12.81 -10.86
CA VAL A 63 -20.72 12.93 -11.20
C VAL A 63 -20.88 13.15 -12.70
N ILE A 64 -21.75 12.38 -13.34
CA ILE A 64 -22.08 12.47 -14.76
C ILE A 64 -23.51 12.97 -14.91
N LYS A 65 -23.70 14.05 -15.67
CA LYS A 65 -25.00 14.62 -16.05
C LYS A 65 -25.14 14.64 -17.56
N VAL A 66 -26.34 14.44 -18.08
CA VAL A 66 -26.63 14.35 -19.51
C VAL A 66 -27.69 15.37 -19.88
N GLN A 67 -27.26 16.47 -20.50
CA GLN A 67 -28.17 17.49 -20.98
C GLN A 67 -28.62 17.19 -22.41
N LYS A 68 -29.93 17.15 -22.64
CA LYS A 68 -30.49 17.09 -23.99
C LYS A 68 -30.40 18.47 -24.64
N LYS A 69 -29.68 18.58 -25.76
CA LYS A 69 -29.63 19.78 -26.60
C LYS A 69 -30.68 19.75 -27.71
N PHE A 70 -30.85 20.89 -28.35
CA PHE A 70 -31.65 21.04 -29.57
C PHE A 70 -31.18 20.04 -30.64
N LEU A 71 -32.12 19.49 -31.42
CA LEU A 71 -31.89 18.45 -32.46
C LEU A 71 -31.53 17.05 -31.93
N GLY A 72 -31.84 16.72 -30.67
CA GLY A 72 -31.67 15.37 -30.13
C GLY A 72 -30.22 14.99 -29.80
N ARG A 73 -29.28 15.93 -29.92
CA ARG A 73 -27.90 15.75 -29.45
C ARG A 73 -27.88 15.70 -27.92
N ARG A 74 -27.13 14.75 -27.36
CA ARG A 74 -26.89 14.65 -25.91
C ARG A 74 -25.53 15.27 -25.63
N GLU A 75 -25.44 16.13 -24.63
CA GLU A 75 -24.19 16.62 -24.08
C GLU A 75 -23.97 15.98 -22.71
N VAL A 76 -22.81 15.36 -22.54
CA VAL A 76 -22.38 14.80 -21.26
C VAL A 76 -21.58 15.88 -20.52
N LYS A 77 -21.99 16.19 -19.30
CA LYS A 77 -21.25 17.04 -18.36
C LYS A 77 -20.65 16.16 -17.27
N ALA A 78 -19.35 16.28 -17.07
CA ALA A 78 -18.63 15.57 -16.04
C ALA A 78 -18.22 16.53 -14.92
N PHE A 79 -18.33 16.06 -13.68
CA PHE A 79 -17.82 16.75 -12.50
C PHE A 79 -16.85 15.82 -11.79
N LEU A 80 -15.63 16.29 -11.57
CA LEU A 80 -14.58 15.58 -10.82
C LEU A 80 -14.28 16.40 -9.57
N PHE A 81 -14.47 15.81 -8.39
CA PHE A 81 -14.36 16.50 -7.09
C PHE A 81 -15.15 17.83 -7.06
N SER A 82 -16.40 17.79 -7.51
CA SER A 82 -17.31 18.95 -7.62
C SER A 82 -16.89 20.04 -8.62
N LYS A 83 -15.83 19.83 -9.41
CA LYS A 83 -15.41 20.75 -10.48
C LYS A 83 -15.86 20.20 -11.84
N GLU A 84 -16.55 21.04 -12.62
CA GLU A 84 -16.90 20.68 -14.00
C GLU A 84 -15.63 20.52 -14.84
N VAL A 85 -15.55 19.41 -15.57
CA VAL A 85 -14.45 19.06 -16.48
C VAL A 85 -15.04 18.51 -17.78
N ASP A 86 -14.30 18.63 -18.88
CA ASP A 86 -14.67 17.93 -20.11
C ASP A 86 -14.41 16.42 -19.99
N VAL A 87 -15.04 15.65 -20.88
CA VAL A 87 -14.99 14.18 -20.86
C VAL A 87 -13.58 13.66 -21.09
N ASP A 88 -12.80 14.29 -21.97
CA ASP A 88 -11.44 13.84 -22.30
C ASP A 88 -10.50 14.02 -21.10
N THR A 89 -10.62 15.17 -20.41
CA THR A 89 -9.92 15.42 -19.15
C THR A 89 -10.29 14.38 -18.09
N LEU A 90 -11.58 14.08 -17.91
CA LEU A 90 -12.01 13.06 -16.95
C LEU A 90 -11.41 11.68 -17.28
N LEU A 91 -11.50 11.23 -18.53
CA LEU A 91 -10.95 9.95 -18.96
C LEU A 91 -9.42 9.90 -18.78
N GLY A 92 -8.73 11.02 -19.04
CA GLY A 92 -7.30 11.16 -18.78
C GLY A 92 -6.93 11.01 -17.30
N GLU A 93 -7.70 11.62 -16.39
CA GLU A 93 -7.48 11.48 -14.94
C GLU A 93 -7.79 10.06 -14.44
N LEU A 94 -8.86 9.42 -14.93
CA LEU A 94 -9.17 8.02 -14.62
C LEU A 94 -8.05 7.08 -15.07
N SER A 95 -7.53 7.28 -16.29
CA SER A 95 -6.42 6.49 -16.83
C SER A 95 -5.14 6.63 -15.98
N LYS A 96 -4.78 7.86 -15.58
CA LYS A 96 -3.66 8.11 -14.67
C LYS A 96 -3.87 7.44 -13.30
N ALA A 97 -5.08 7.55 -12.75
CA ALA A 97 -5.43 6.95 -11.48
C ALA A 97 -5.31 5.42 -11.50
N GLN A 98 -5.82 4.76 -12.55
CA GLN A 98 -5.68 3.32 -12.75
C GLN A 98 -4.20 2.89 -12.86
N SER A 99 -3.40 3.63 -13.62
CA SER A 99 -1.97 3.36 -13.77
C SER A 99 -1.23 3.46 -12.43
N ARG A 100 -1.48 4.52 -11.65
CA ARG A 100 -0.90 4.68 -10.30
C ARG A 100 -1.37 3.59 -9.33
N ALA A 101 -2.65 3.25 -9.35
CA ALA A 101 -3.19 2.19 -8.50
C ALA A 101 -2.57 0.82 -8.83
N ALA A 102 -2.38 0.51 -10.12
CA ALA A 102 -1.71 -0.71 -10.56
C ALA A 102 -0.24 -0.74 -10.12
N TRP A 103 0.48 0.37 -10.28
CA TRP A 103 1.86 0.50 -9.81
C TRP A 103 1.97 0.28 -8.28
N ILE A 104 1.16 0.98 -7.48
CA ILE A 104 1.14 0.82 -6.02
C ILE A 104 0.77 -0.63 -5.64
N SER A 105 -0.22 -1.22 -6.30
CA SER A 105 -0.63 -2.60 -6.01
C SER A 105 0.46 -3.62 -6.34
N SER A 106 1.29 -3.35 -7.35
CA SER A 106 2.42 -4.19 -7.72
C SER A 106 3.55 -4.05 -6.71
N ASP A 107 4.07 -2.84 -6.54
CA ASP A 107 5.28 -2.54 -5.75
C ASP A 107 5.05 -2.69 -4.25
N CYS A 108 3.80 -2.52 -3.79
CA CYS A 108 3.39 -2.69 -2.40
C CYS A 108 2.57 -3.96 -2.16
N SER A 109 2.66 -4.95 -3.07
CA SER A 109 2.14 -6.28 -2.80
C SER A 109 2.93 -6.95 -1.68
N ASP A 110 2.29 -7.84 -0.92
CA ASP A 110 2.96 -8.57 0.15
C ASP A 110 4.16 -9.36 -0.39
N HIS A 111 4.05 -9.92 -1.60
CA HIS A 111 5.16 -10.59 -2.26
C HIS A 111 6.34 -9.65 -2.53
N ALA A 112 6.11 -8.48 -3.13
CA ALA A 112 7.16 -7.50 -3.41
C ALA A 112 7.82 -6.94 -2.13
N LEU A 113 7.08 -6.92 -1.02
CA LEU A 113 7.59 -6.50 0.28
C LEU A 113 8.42 -7.59 0.97
N ILE A 114 8.11 -8.87 0.74
CA ILE A 114 8.81 -10.00 1.34
C ILE A 114 10.03 -10.44 0.52
N GLU A 115 9.99 -10.30 -0.80
CA GLU A 115 11.07 -10.72 -1.72
C GLU A 115 12.48 -10.24 -1.29
N PRO A 116 12.67 -8.99 -0.82
CA PRO A 116 13.98 -8.53 -0.35
C PRO A 116 14.55 -9.33 0.84
N LEU A 117 13.72 -10.06 1.58
CA LEU A 117 14.16 -10.92 2.68
C LEU A 117 14.83 -12.21 2.19
N TYR A 118 14.57 -12.64 0.94
CA TYR A 118 15.14 -13.87 0.40
C TYR A 118 16.66 -13.84 0.29
N LYS A 119 17.27 -12.66 0.17
CA LYS A 119 18.73 -12.49 0.15
C LYS A 119 19.41 -12.90 1.47
N TYR A 120 18.66 -13.01 2.57
CA TYR A 120 19.19 -13.43 3.87
C TYR A 120 19.17 -14.96 4.05
N GLU A 121 18.58 -15.71 3.11
CA GLU A 121 18.53 -17.18 3.07
C GLU A 121 18.00 -17.86 4.36
N ASP A 122 17.31 -17.12 5.23
CA ASP A 122 16.70 -17.66 6.45
C ASP A 122 15.22 -17.95 6.24
N ARG A 123 14.91 -19.24 6.03
CA ARG A 123 13.54 -19.72 5.83
C ARG A 123 12.60 -19.39 7.00
N HIS A 124 13.09 -19.45 8.23
CA HIS A 124 12.25 -19.27 9.41
C HIS A 124 11.89 -17.79 9.57
N LEU A 125 12.81 -16.87 9.27
CA LEU A 125 12.49 -15.44 9.18
C LEU A 125 11.38 -15.17 8.16
N ILE A 126 11.49 -15.75 6.96
CA ILE A 126 10.48 -15.59 5.90
C ILE A 126 9.11 -16.08 6.37
N GLU A 127 9.05 -17.27 6.98
CA GLU A 127 7.81 -17.86 7.51
C GLU A 127 7.20 -16.99 8.62
N VAL A 128 8.02 -16.47 9.55
CA VAL A 128 7.57 -15.55 10.61
C VAL A 128 7.00 -14.27 10.00
N VAL A 129 7.65 -13.68 9.01
CA VAL A 129 7.17 -12.45 8.34
C VAL A 129 5.88 -12.71 7.57
N GLN A 130 5.80 -13.77 6.77
CA GLN A 130 4.61 -14.14 6.01
C GLN A 130 3.41 -14.36 6.93
N ARG A 131 3.59 -15.12 8.02
CA ARG A 131 2.53 -15.40 8.98
C ARG A 131 2.01 -14.15 9.69
N ASN A 132 2.89 -13.18 9.95
CA ASN A 132 2.57 -12.01 10.75
C ASN A 132 2.51 -10.71 9.94
N PHE A 133 2.40 -10.77 8.61
CA PHE A 133 2.58 -9.63 7.73
C PHE A 133 1.69 -8.42 8.11
N GLU A 134 0.40 -8.68 8.34
CA GLU A 134 -0.55 -7.64 8.77
C GLU A 134 -0.19 -7.00 10.11
N LYS A 135 0.42 -7.76 11.01
CA LYS A 135 0.86 -7.23 12.32
C LYS A 135 2.05 -6.28 12.17
N PHE A 136 2.95 -6.53 11.21
CA PHE A 136 4.05 -5.61 10.92
C PHE A 136 3.57 -4.24 10.43
N ARG A 137 2.40 -4.14 9.79
CA ARG A 137 1.81 -2.83 9.43
C ARG A 137 1.46 -1.98 10.66
N LEU A 138 1.20 -2.59 11.82
CA LEU A 138 0.94 -1.86 13.07
C LEU A 138 2.18 -1.09 13.56
N VAL A 139 3.38 -1.57 13.20
CA VAL A 139 4.66 -0.93 13.55
C VAL A 139 4.76 0.45 12.92
N CYS A 140 4.18 0.64 11.72
CA CYS A 140 4.13 1.94 11.04
C CYS A 140 3.34 3.00 11.82
N ARG A 141 2.51 2.58 12.78
CA ARG A 141 1.74 3.45 13.68
C ARG A 141 2.38 3.54 15.07
N GLY A 142 3.63 3.12 15.21
CA GLY A 142 4.37 3.12 16.48
C GLY A 142 3.92 2.04 17.46
N GLN A 143 3.12 1.05 17.03
CA GLN A 143 2.63 -0.01 17.91
C GLN A 143 3.58 -1.20 17.88
N ASN A 144 3.78 -1.84 19.05
CA ASN A 144 4.57 -3.06 19.14
C ASN A 144 3.66 -4.29 18.90
N PRO A 145 3.83 -5.03 17.79
CA PRO A 145 2.96 -6.15 17.45
C PRO A 145 3.30 -7.41 18.26
N GLU A 146 2.28 -8.21 18.55
CA GLU A 146 2.46 -9.55 19.09
C GLU A 146 2.73 -10.54 17.95
N ILE A 147 4.00 -10.90 17.75
CA ILE A 147 4.43 -11.81 16.68
C ILE A 147 4.26 -13.28 17.11
N ASP A 148 3.61 -14.07 16.25
CA ASP A 148 3.58 -15.52 16.37
C ASP A 148 4.87 -16.11 15.75
N PHE A 149 5.69 -16.71 16.59
CA PHE A 149 6.98 -17.28 16.20
C PHE A 149 6.91 -18.78 15.89
N ASP A 150 5.84 -19.48 16.26
CA ASP A 150 5.75 -20.95 16.14
C ASP A 150 7.03 -21.64 16.69
N ASP A 151 7.60 -22.58 15.93
CA ASP A 151 8.86 -23.27 16.24
C ASP A 151 10.11 -22.53 15.73
N ALA A 152 10.04 -21.21 15.51
CA ALA A 152 11.19 -20.45 15.01
C ALA A 152 12.39 -20.52 15.98
N PRO A 153 13.62 -20.68 15.46
CA PRO A 153 14.82 -20.76 16.26
C PRO A 153 15.13 -19.45 16.97
N ALA A 154 15.84 -19.55 18.10
CA ALA A 154 16.10 -18.42 18.99
C ALA A 154 16.72 -17.20 18.28
N HIS A 155 17.64 -17.41 17.32
CA HIS A 155 18.27 -16.30 16.59
C HIS A 155 17.28 -15.49 15.74
N VAL A 156 16.22 -16.14 15.23
CA VAL A 156 15.14 -15.45 14.51
C VAL A 156 14.24 -14.71 15.48
N VAL A 157 13.84 -15.36 16.57
CA VAL A 157 12.99 -14.74 17.60
C VAL A 157 13.67 -13.49 18.18
N ASP A 158 14.93 -13.61 18.58
CA ASP A 158 15.72 -12.52 19.14
C ASP A 158 15.97 -11.43 18.10
N GLY A 159 16.28 -11.82 16.86
CA GLY A 159 16.53 -10.89 15.76
C GLY A 159 15.31 -10.06 15.41
N VAL A 160 14.14 -10.68 15.28
CA VAL A 160 12.87 -9.99 15.00
C VAL A 160 12.50 -9.04 16.13
N LYS A 161 12.58 -9.50 17.39
CA LYS A 161 12.31 -8.64 18.56
C LYS A 161 13.25 -7.44 18.61
N LYS A 162 14.54 -7.66 18.36
CA LYS A 162 15.55 -6.60 18.30
C LYS A 162 15.30 -5.62 17.16
N GLY A 163 14.95 -6.10 15.97
CA GLY A 163 14.62 -5.27 14.82
C GLY A 163 13.40 -4.39 15.06
N LEU A 164 12.31 -4.97 15.59
CA LEU A 164 11.10 -4.23 15.99
C LEU A 164 11.41 -3.14 17.02
N ALA A 165 12.12 -3.49 18.08
CA ALA A 165 12.50 -2.54 19.14
C ALA A 165 13.38 -1.40 18.59
N SER A 166 14.35 -1.73 17.73
CA SER A 166 15.24 -0.75 17.09
C SER A 166 14.47 0.24 16.22
N TYR A 167 13.56 -0.27 15.38
CA TYR A 167 12.72 0.57 14.53
C TYR A 167 11.83 1.50 15.36
N LEU A 168 11.12 0.94 16.35
CA LEU A 168 10.22 1.70 17.23
C LEU A 168 10.96 2.72 18.10
N ALA A 169 12.18 2.43 18.56
CA ALA A 169 12.98 3.42 19.28
C ALA A 169 13.36 4.61 18.39
N SER A 170 13.60 4.36 17.10
CA SER A 170 14.04 5.39 16.14
C SER A 170 12.88 6.18 15.52
N HIS A 171 11.68 5.59 15.44
CA HIS A 171 10.51 6.15 14.72
C HIS A 171 9.24 6.27 15.57
N GLY A 172 9.23 5.71 16.80
CA GLY A 172 8.09 5.72 17.73
C GLY A 172 8.14 6.84 18.77
N ALA A 173 9.18 7.65 18.82
CA ALA A 173 9.23 8.88 19.64
C ALA A 173 8.53 10.06 18.94
N GLY A 174 7.32 9.83 18.47
CA GLY A 174 6.51 10.77 17.69
C GLY A 174 5.02 10.63 17.98
N ASN A 175 4.67 10.73 19.27
CA ASN A 175 3.38 11.22 19.78
C ASN A 175 3.65 11.97 21.09
#